data_AF-A0AA41VE96-F1
#
_entry.id   AF-A0AA41VE96-F1
#
_cell.length_a   1.000
_cell.length_b   1.000
_cell.length_c   1.000
_cell.angle_alpha   90.00
_cell.angle_beta   90.00
_cell.angle_gamma   90.00
#
_symmetry.space_group_name_H-M   'P 1'
#
loop_
_entity.id
_entity.type
_entity.pdbx_description
1 polymer ?
#
loop_
_entity_poly.entity_id
_entity_poly.type
_entity_poly.pdbx_seq_one_letter_code
_entity_poly.pdbx_strand_id
1 'polypeptide(L)'
;IRACVPKMDLDDTFEQKNDIAKAVEEELEKAMSAYGFEIVQTLIVDIEPDEHVKKAMNEINAAARMRLATREKAEADKLVQIKRAEGEAESKHLSGLGIARQRQAIVDGLRDSVLGFSVNVPGTTAKDVMDMVLVTQYFDTMKEIGAASKSSAVFIPHGPGAVRDVATQIRDGLLQASTSSTSD
;
A
#
# COMPACT_ATOMS: atom_id res chain seq x y z
N ILE A 1 -35.66 -45.48 15.60
CA ILE A 1 -34.62 -45.20 14.56
C ILE A 1 -35.09 -44.22 13.46
N ARG A 2 -36.16 -44.52 12.70
CA ARG A 2 -36.66 -43.63 11.60
C ARG A 2 -37.19 -42.26 12.05
N ALA A 3 -37.57 -42.09 13.32
CA ALA A 3 -38.13 -40.83 13.83
C ALA A 3 -37.10 -39.87 14.46
N CYS A 4 -35.93 -40.36 14.87
CA CYS A 4 -34.89 -39.55 15.52
C CYS A 4 -33.89 -38.94 14.54
N VAL A 5 -33.45 -39.72 13.53
CA VAL A 5 -32.43 -39.30 12.56
C VAL A 5 -32.81 -38.06 11.73
N PRO A 6 -34.08 -37.80 11.35
CA PRO A 6 -34.42 -36.64 10.51
C PRO A 6 -34.43 -35.27 11.22
N LYS A 7 -34.31 -35.22 12.56
CA LYS A 7 -34.45 -33.96 13.33
C LYS A 7 -33.12 -33.28 13.66
N MET A 8 -32.00 -33.96 13.41
CA MET A 8 -30.65 -33.49 13.70
C MET A 8 -29.93 -33.17 12.39
N ASP A 9 -29.04 -32.18 12.40
CA ASP A 9 -28.19 -31.91 11.25
C ASP A 9 -27.30 -33.13 10.97
N LEU A 10 -27.07 -33.40 9.68
CA LEU A 10 -26.40 -34.63 9.25
C LEU A 10 -24.96 -34.72 9.81
N ASP A 11 -24.29 -33.57 9.95
CA ASP A 11 -22.99 -33.47 10.64
C ASP A 11 -23.10 -33.82 12.13
N ASP A 12 -24.11 -33.31 12.83
CA ASP A 12 -24.35 -33.60 14.25
C ASP A 12 -24.68 -35.08 14.49
N THR A 13 -25.36 -35.75 13.55
CA THR A 13 -25.64 -37.20 13.66
C THR A 13 -24.38 -38.08 13.58
N PHE A 14 -23.30 -37.59 12.97
CA PHE A 14 -22.01 -38.30 12.96
C PHE A 14 -21.23 -38.11 14.25
N GLU A 15 -21.31 -36.94 14.87
CA GLU A 15 -20.67 -36.68 16.16
C GLU A 15 -21.44 -37.31 17.33
N GLN A 16 -22.77 -37.33 17.26
CA GLN A 16 -23.67 -37.79 18.34
C GLN A 16 -24.14 -39.24 18.16
N LYS A 17 -23.28 -40.15 17.65
CA LYS A 17 -23.63 -41.58 17.50
C LYS A 17 -24.13 -42.22 18.81
N ASN A 18 -23.56 -41.83 19.96
CA ASN A 18 -23.95 -42.34 21.27
C ASN A 18 -25.34 -41.86 21.72
N ASP A 19 -25.74 -40.65 21.36
CA ASP A 19 -27.03 -40.10 21.75
C ASP A 19 -28.16 -40.71 20.93
N ILE A 20 -27.90 -41.00 19.65
CA ILE A 20 -28.83 -41.76 18.80
C ILE A 20 -28.98 -43.19 19.33
N ALA A 21 -27.89 -43.84 19.75
CA ALA A 21 -27.95 -45.18 20.32
C ALA A 21 -28.82 -45.21 21.58
N LYS A 22 -28.62 -44.28 22.52
CA LYS A 22 -29.45 -44.14 23.73
C LYS A 22 -30.93 -43.89 23.42
N ALA A 23 -31.22 -43.01 22.46
CA ALA A 23 -32.60 -42.74 22.06
C ALA A 23 -33.29 -43.98 21.46
N VAL A 24 -32.55 -44.81 20.73
CA VAL A 24 -33.05 -46.06 20.16
C VAL A 24 -33.24 -47.13 21.24
N GLU A 25 -32.31 -47.22 22.20
CA GLU A 25 -32.40 -48.11 23.34
C GLU A 25 -33.66 -47.83 24.17
N GLU A 26 -33.91 -46.57 24.52
CA GLU A 26 -35.06 -46.18 25.35
C GLU A 26 -36.42 -46.45 24.67
N GLU A 27 -36.52 -46.23 23.35
CA GLU A 27 -37.73 -46.58 22.59
C GLU A 27 -37.93 -48.10 22.52
N LEU A 28 -36.86 -48.85 22.30
CA LEU A 28 -36.93 -50.29 22.09
C LEU A 28 -37.13 -51.06 23.40
N GLU A 29 -36.55 -50.59 24.50
CA GLU A 29 -36.73 -51.13 25.86
C GLU A 29 -38.20 -51.05 26.31
N LYS A 30 -38.88 -49.92 26.05
CA LYS A 30 -40.32 -49.76 26.34
C LYS A 30 -41.19 -50.76 25.57
N ALA A 31 -40.84 -51.08 24.33
CA ALA A 31 -41.59 -52.04 23.53
C ALA A 31 -41.27 -53.50 23.91
N MET A 32 -40.00 -53.81 24.19
CA MET A 32 -39.52 -55.17 24.45
C MET A 32 -39.74 -55.65 25.88
N SER A 33 -39.80 -54.72 26.85
CA SER A 33 -40.18 -55.03 28.24
C SER A 33 -41.58 -55.63 28.35
N ALA A 34 -42.51 -55.25 27.47
CA ALA A 34 -43.85 -55.84 27.39
C ALA A 34 -43.83 -57.33 26.98
N TYR A 35 -42.75 -57.78 26.34
CA TYR A 35 -42.54 -59.17 25.91
C TYR A 35 -41.54 -59.93 26.79
N GLY A 36 -41.03 -59.31 27.87
CA GLY A 36 -40.11 -59.93 28.82
C GLY A 36 -38.65 -59.99 28.35
N PHE A 37 -38.26 -59.18 27.37
CA PHE A 37 -36.87 -59.07 26.92
C PHE A 37 -36.21 -57.79 27.46
N GLU A 38 -34.99 -57.92 28.00
CA GLU A 38 -34.14 -56.82 28.47
C GLU A 38 -33.04 -56.55 27.45
N ILE A 39 -32.88 -55.28 27.06
CA ILE A 39 -31.84 -54.85 26.11
C ILE A 39 -30.66 -54.32 26.91
N VAL A 40 -29.51 -54.98 26.77
CA VAL A 40 -28.29 -54.63 27.53
C VAL A 40 -27.57 -53.44 26.92
N GLN A 41 -27.53 -53.33 25.59
CA GLN A 41 -26.91 -52.23 24.87
C GLN A 41 -27.32 -52.23 23.40
N THR A 42 -27.52 -51.04 22.81
CA THR A 42 -27.59 -50.89 21.35
C THR A 42 -26.30 -50.29 20.79
N LEU A 43 -25.73 -50.92 19.76
CA LEU A 43 -24.53 -50.43 19.08
C LEU A 43 -24.87 -50.04 17.64
N ILE A 44 -24.59 -48.79 17.27
CA ILE A 44 -24.69 -48.32 15.88
C ILE A 44 -23.36 -48.63 15.19
N VAL A 45 -23.40 -49.53 14.21
CA VAL A 45 -22.20 -49.97 13.48
C VAL A 45 -21.74 -48.90 12.49
N ASP A 46 -22.61 -48.51 11.55
CA ASP A 46 -22.30 -47.41 10.64
C ASP A 46 -23.55 -46.70 10.12
N ILE A 47 -23.39 -45.41 9.80
CA ILE A 47 -24.43 -44.58 9.19
C ILE A 47 -23.90 -44.20 7.80
N GLU A 48 -24.43 -44.86 6.77
CA GLU A 48 -24.08 -44.55 5.39
C GLU A 48 -25.18 -43.68 4.77
N PRO A 49 -24.96 -42.36 4.63
CA PRO A 49 -25.86 -41.52 3.86
C PRO A 49 -25.79 -41.88 2.38
N ASP A 50 -26.83 -41.48 1.65
CA ASP A 50 -26.89 -41.66 0.21
C ASP A 50 -25.70 -40.97 -0.50
N GLU A 51 -25.24 -41.56 -1.61
CA GLU A 51 -24.09 -41.08 -2.36
C GLU A 51 -24.30 -39.64 -2.89
N HIS A 52 -25.53 -39.28 -3.26
CA HIS A 52 -25.89 -37.93 -3.66
C HIS A 52 -25.76 -36.93 -2.50
N VAL A 53 -26.13 -37.33 -1.28
CA VAL A 53 -26.03 -36.49 -0.08
C VAL A 53 -24.57 -36.29 0.31
N LYS A 54 -23.73 -37.34 0.29
CA LYS A 54 -22.28 -37.21 0.54
C LYS A 54 -21.62 -36.24 -0.43
N LYS A 55 -21.97 -36.32 -1.71
CA LYS A 55 -21.42 -35.45 -2.75
C LYS A 55 -21.85 -34.00 -2.53
N ALA A 56 -23.14 -33.75 -2.33
CA ALA A 56 -23.67 -32.41 -2.06
C ALA A 56 -23.04 -31.79 -0.80
N MET A 57 -22.88 -32.58 0.26
CA MET A 57 -22.29 -32.14 1.52
C MET A 57 -20.81 -31.77 1.35
N ASN A 58 -20.05 -32.59 0.62
CA ASN A 58 -18.66 -32.26 0.28
C ASN A 58 -18.54 -31.00 -0.57
N GLU A 59 -19.43 -30.80 -1.54
CA GLU A 59 -19.47 -29.59 -2.37
C GLU A 59 -19.81 -28.35 -1.54
N ILE A 60 -20.77 -28.44 -0.61
CA ILE A 60 -21.14 -27.34 0.30
C ILE A 60 -19.94 -26.98 1.20
N ASN A 61 -19.30 -27.97 1.80
CA ASN A 61 -18.14 -27.76 2.67
C ASN A 61 -16.94 -27.20 1.90
N ALA A 62 -16.69 -27.70 0.69
CA ALA A 62 -15.67 -27.15 -0.20
C ALA A 62 -15.97 -25.70 -0.59
N ALA A 63 -17.21 -25.39 -0.94
CA ALA A 63 -17.65 -24.04 -1.30
C ALA A 63 -17.57 -23.08 -0.10
N ALA A 64 -17.94 -23.52 1.11
CA ALA A 64 -17.84 -22.73 2.34
C ALA A 64 -16.38 -22.40 2.66
N ARG A 65 -15.49 -23.41 2.61
CA ARG A 65 -14.04 -23.22 2.78
C ARG A 65 -13.46 -22.28 1.72
N MET A 66 -13.86 -22.46 0.46
CA MET A 66 -13.41 -21.61 -0.64
C MET A 66 -13.88 -20.15 -0.47
N ARG A 67 -15.13 -19.94 -0.04
CA ARG A 67 -15.67 -18.60 0.24
C ARG A 67 -14.92 -17.91 1.38
N LEU A 68 -14.62 -18.64 2.45
CA LEU A 68 -13.84 -18.12 3.56
C LEU A 68 -12.44 -17.70 3.10
N ALA A 69 -11.72 -18.60 2.41
CA ALA A 69 -10.39 -18.32 1.88
C ALA A 69 -10.40 -17.14 0.88
N THR A 70 -11.43 -17.03 0.04
CA THR A 70 -11.57 -15.91 -0.91
C THR A 70 -11.80 -14.58 -0.19
N ARG A 71 -12.61 -14.56 0.86
CA ARG A 71 -12.84 -13.35 1.67
C ARG A 71 -11.56 -12.91 2.38
N GLU A 72 -10.89 -13.84 3.04
CA GLU A 72 -9.61 -13.54 3.72
C GLU A 72 -8.56 -13.03 2.74
N LYS A 73 -8.46 -13.64 1.56
CA LYS A 73 -7.55 -13.17 0.51
C LYS A 73 -7.91 -11.77 0.01
N ALA A 74 -9.19 -11.50 -0.23
CA ALA A 74 -9.65 -10.18 -0.67
C ALA A 74 -9.39 -9.09 0.39
N GLU A 75 -9.57 -9.41 1.67
CA GLU A 75 -9.24 -8.50 2.78
C GLU A 75 -7.74 -8.27 2.88
N ALA A 76 -6.93 -9.31 2.73
CA ALA A 76 -5.47 -9.19 2.72
C ALA A 76 -4.99 -8.31 1.56
N ASP A 77 -5.51 -8.53 0.35
CA ASP A 77 -5.17 -7.73 -0.84
C ASP A 77 -5.55 -6.26 -0.65
N LYS A 78 -6.74 -5.99 -0.07
CA LYS A 78 -7.18 -4.63 0.27
C LYS A 78 -6.23 -3.98 1.27
N LEU A 79 -5.83 -4.68 2.32
CA LEU A 79 -4.92 -4.17 3.34
C LEU A 79 -3.54 -3.86 2.76
N VAL A 80 -3.01 -4.73 1.90
CA VAL A 80 -1.74 -4.51 1.20
C VAL A 80 -1.82 -3.25 0.33
N GLN A 81 -2.91 -3.07 -0.42
CA GLN A 81 -3.08 -1.91 -1.28
C GLN A 81 -3.17 -0.60 -0.48
N ILE A 82 -3.90 -0.59 0.63
CA ILE A 82 -4.02 0.58 1.52
C ILE A 82 -2.65 0.92 2.11
N LYS A 83 -1.95 -0.05 2.70
CA LYS A 83 -0.61 0.18 3.29
C LYS A 83 0.40 0.67 2.27
N ARG A 84 0.33 0.17 1.04
CA ARG A 84 1.18 0.66 -0.05
C ARG A 84 0.86 2.11 -0.39
N ALA A 85 -0.42 2.46 -0.51
CA ALA A 85 -0.83 3.83 -0.79
C ALA A 85 -0.44 4.81 0.33
N GLU A 86 -0.59 4.39 1.59
CA GLU A 86 -0.14 5.16 2.76
C GLU A 86 1.38 5.36 2.75
N GLY A 87 2.15 4.29 2.51
CA GLY A 87 3.61 4.38 2.41
C GLY A 87 4.07 5.26 1.25
N GLU A 88 3.41 5.21 0.09
CA GLU A 88 3.70 6.09 -1.04
C GLU A 88 3.37 7.55 -0.75
N ALA A 89 2.26 7.83 -0.05
CA ALA A 89 1.88 9.17 0.36
C ALA A 89 2.87 9.75 1.38
N GLU A 90 3.23 8.97 2.40
CA GLU A 90 4.19 9.37 3.43
C GLU A 90 5.58 9.58 2.85
N SER A 91 6.04 8.69 1.95
CA SER A 91 7.31 8.85 1.24
C SER A 91 7.37 10.13 0.43
N LYS A 92 6.30 10.47 -0.32
CA LYS A 92 6.22 11.74 -1.05
C LYS A 92 6.24 12.95 -0.13
N HIS A 93 5.54 12.87 1.01
CA HIS A 93 5.55 13.93 2.02
C HIS A 93 6.95 14.16 2.59
N LEU A 94 7.62 13.09 3.04
CA LEU A 94 8.98 13.14 3.56
C LEU A 94 9.98 13.65 2.52
N SER A 95 9.85 13.22 1.26
CA SER A 95 10.67 13.71 0.15
C SER A 95 10.49 15.21 -0.07
N GLY A 96 9.25 15.69 -0.13
CA GLY A 96 8.95 17.12 -0.25
C GLY A 96 9.51 17.94 0.92
N LEU A 97 9.37 17.44 2.14
CA LEU A 97 9.94 18.06 3.35
C LEU A 97 11.47 18.09 3.31
N GLY A 98 12.10 17.03 2.81
CA GLY A 98 13.54 16.95 2.58
C GLY A 98 14.03 18.02 1.60
N ILE A 99 13.37 18.17 0.46
CA ILE A 99 13.70 19.20 -0.55
C ILE A 99 13.52 20.61 0.03
N ALA A 100 12.44 20.86 0.77
CA ALA A 100 12.20 22.16 1.38
C ALA A 100 13.30 22.52 2.40
N ARG A 101 13.66 21.57 3.28
CA ARG A 101 14.75 21.75 4.24
C ARG A 101 16.10 21.94 3.54
N GLN A 102 16.37 21.17 2.49
CA GLN A 102 17.58 21.33 1.69
C GLN A 102 17.65 22.73 1.08
N ARG A 103 16.55 23.23 0.47
CA ARG A 103 16.49 24.58 -0.09
C ARG A 103 16.73 25.65 0.97
N GLN A 104 16.14 25.48 2.16
CA GLN A 104 16.36 26.41 3.27
C GLN A 104 17.83 26.44 3.69
N ALA A 105 18.45 25.27 3.88
CA ALA A 105 19.88 25.18 4.23
C ALA A 105 20.80 25.83 3.16
N ILE A 106 20.46 25.69 1.88
CA ILE A 106 21.20 26.35 0.78
C ILE A 106 21.09 27.88 0.88
N VAL A 107 19.87 28.40 1.09
CA VAL A 107 19.64 29.85 1.20
C VAL A 107 20.35 30.43 2.43
N ASP A 108 20.27 29.74 3.56
CA ASP A 108 20.94 30.16 4.79
C ASP A 108 22.48 30.14 4.62
N GLY A 109 23.03 29.07 4.04
CA GLY A 109 24.47 28.99 3.75
C GLY A 109 24.96 30.05 2.75
N LEU A 110 24.14 30.38 1.74
CA LEU A 110 24.45 31.46 0.80
C LEU A 110 24.44 32.81 1.51
N ARG A 111 23.43 33.08 2.34
CA ARG A 111 23.33 34.31 3.14
C ARG A 111 24.57 34.50 4.03
N ASP A 112 25.00 33.45 4.73
CA ASP A 112 26.19 33.49 5.57
C ASP A 112 27.46 33.74 4.73
N SER A 113 27.54 33.14 3.55
CA SER A 113 28.63 33.38 2.60
C SER A 113 28.68 34.84 2.13
N VAL A 114 27.53 35.44 1.80
CA VAL A 114 27.45 36.86 1.40
C VAL A 114 27.86 37.79 2.55
N LEU A 115 27.40 37.52 3.77
CA LEU A 115 27.79 38.30 4.95
C LEU A 115 29.28 38.18 5.25
N GLY A 116 29.83 36.96 5.21
CA GLY A 116 31.25 36.71 5.46
C GLY A 116 32.17 37.38 4.43
N PHE A 117 31.78 37.40 3.16
CA PHE A 117 32.58 38.04 2.10
C PHE A 117 32.52 39.57 2.18
N SER A 118 31.33 40.12 2.47
CA SER A 118 31.11 41.57 2.65
C SER A 118 31.93 42.16 3.81
N VAL A 119 32.12 41.39 4.90
CA VAL A 119 32.90 41.83 6.06
C VAL A 119 34.42 41.75 5.81
N ASN A 120 34.88 40.77 5.05
CA ASN A 120 36.32 40.50 4.88
C ASN A 120 36.97 41.23 3.69
N VAL A 121 36.19 41.73 2.73
CA VAL A 121 36.71 42.46 1.56
C VAL A 121 36.08 43.86 1.52
N PRO A 122 36.83 44.93 1.86
CA PRO A 122 36.29 46.29 1.85
C PRO A 122 36.02 46.76 0.41
N GLY A 123 34.76 47.11 0.11
CA GLY A 123 34.35 47.73 -1.14
C GLY A 123 33.44 46.90 -2.06
N THR A 124 33.19 45.61 -1.74
CA THR A 124 32.27 44.78 -2.52
C THR A 124 30.82 45.02 -2.10
N THR A 125 29.93 45.24 -3.07
CA THR A 125 28.49 45.31 -2.80
C THR A 125 27.87 43.92 -2.83
N ALA A 126 26.72 43.73 -2.15
CA ALA A 126 25.96 42.48 -2.19
C ALA A 126 25.61 42.03 -3.62
N LYS A 127 25.58 42.97 -4.57
CA LYS A 127 25.37 42.72 -5.99
C LYS A 127 26.56 41.99 -6.64
N ASP A 128 27.79 42.41 -6.35
CA ASP A 128 29.00 41.81 -6.93
C ASP A 128 29.18 40.36 -6.44
N VAL A 129 28.81 40.08 -5.19
CA VAL A 129 28.83 38.72 -4.62
C VAL A 129 27.76 37.84 -5.28
N MET A 130 26.55 38.37 -5.51
CA MET A 130 25.50 37.64 -6.23
C MET A 130 25.90 37.34 -7.68
N ASP A 131 26.55 38.28 -8.37
CA ASP A 131 27.04 38.07 -9.74
C ASP A 131 28.12 36.96 -9.79
N MET A 132 29.04 36.92 -8.81
CA MET A 132 30.04 35.85 -8.68
C MET A 132 29.41 34.48 -8.39
N VAL A 133 28.38 34.43 -7.53
CA VAL A 133 27.61 33.21 -7.23
C VAL A 133 26.89 32.69 -8.48
N LEU A 134 26.25 33.57 -9.26
CA LEU A 134 25.56 33.22 -10.50
C LEU A 134 26.51 32.60 -11.53
N VAL A 135 27.71 33.16 -11.66
CA VAL A 135 28.76 32.61 -12.54
C VAL A 135 29.22 31.24 -12.05
N THR A 136 29.40 31.05 -10.74
CA THR A 136 29.80 29.75 -10.18
C THR A 136 28.71 28.69 -10.38
N GLN A 137 27.45 29.04 -10.13
CA GLN A 137 26.29 28.17 -10.35
C GLN A 137 26.15 27.78 -11.84
N TYR A 138 26.41 28.72 -12.75
CA TYR A 138 26.44 28.45 -14.19
C TYR A 138 27.51 27.42 -14.55
N PHE A 139 28.72 27.50 -13.98
CA PHE A 139 29.76 26.50 -14.22
C PHE A 139 29.45 25.14 -13.56
N ASP A 140 28.87 25.13 -12.36
CA ASP A 140 28.48 23.88 -11.69
C ASP A 140 27.35 23.16 -12.43
N THR A 141 26.34 23.89 -12.90
CA THR A 141 25.29 23.32 -13.77
C THR A 141 25.85 22.79 -15.09
N MET A 142 26.79 23.51 -15.72
CA MET A 142 27.50 22.99 -16.90
C MET A 142 28.30 21.71 -16.59
N LYS A 143 28.94 21.64 -15.43
CA LYS A 143 29.69 20.45 -14.99
C LYS A 143 28.77 19.26 -14.72
N GLU A 144 27.61 19.48 -14.10
CA GLU A 144 26.61 18.44 -13.83
C GLU A 144 25.99 17.91 -15.13
N ILE A 145 25.64 18.81 -16.05
CA ILE A 145 25.17 18.47 -17.41
C ILE A 145 26.25 17.69 -18.18
N GLY A 146 27.52 18.08 -18.06
CA GLY A 146 28.65 17.39 -18.70
C GLY A 146 28.98 16.04 -18.06
N ALA A 147 28.73 15.86 -16.76
CA ALA A 147 28.97 14.61 -16.04
C ALA A 147 27.85 13.58 -16.27
N ALA A 148 26.62 14.03 -16.50
CA ALA A 148 25.51 13.18 -16.93
C ALA A 148 25.75 12.71 -18.38
N SER A 149 26.45 11.58 -18.55
CA SER A 149 26.97 11.04 -19.82
C SER A 149 25.95 10.74 -20.94
N LYS A 150 24.69 11.17 -20.82
CA LYS A 150 23.61 10.95 -21.80
C LYS A 150 22.98 12.23 -22.36
N SER A 151 23.42 13.44 -21.98
CA SER A 151 22.81 14.67 -22.51
C SER A 151 23.51 15.13 -23.80
N SER A 152 22.74 15.08 -24.88
CA SER A 152 23.02 15.54 -26.24
C SER A 152 23.63 16.94 -26.30
N ALA A 153 24.62 17.12 -27.18
CA ALA A 153 25.34 18.37 -27.48
C ALA A 153 24.55 19.66 -27.17
N VAL A 154 24.97 20.38 -26.12
CA VAL A 154 24.42 21.69 -25.73
C VAL A 154 25.26 22.78 -26.38
N PHE A 155 24.65 23.56 -27.29
CA PHE A 155 25.32 24.65 -27.99
C PHE A 155 25.37 25.89 -27.10
N ILE A 156 26.54 26.18 -26.55
CA ILE A 156 26.77 27.34 -25.68
C ILE A 156 27.17 28.54 -26.56
N PRO A 157 26.40 29.63 -26.59
CA PRO A 157 26.80 30.84 -27.29
C PRO A 157 28.04 31.44 -26.61
N HIS A 158 29.19 31.35 -27.26
CA HIS A 158 30.49 31.81 -26.77
C HIS A 158 30.80 33.19 -27.36
N GLY A 159 30.10 34.21 -26.88
CA GLY A 159 30.36 35.60 -27.22
C GLY A 159 30.44 36.46 -25.95
N PRO A 160 31.27 37.52 -25.91
CA PRO A 160 31.35 38.42 -24.74
C PRO A 160 30.00 39.06 -24.33
N GLY A 161 29.02 39.09 -25.24
CA GLY A 161 27.66 39.56 -24.99
C GLY A 161 26.64 38.46 -24.64
N ALA A 162 26.98 37.18 -24.82
CA ALA A 162 26.02 36.08 -24.72
C ALA A 162 25.48 35.89 -23.29
N VAL A 163 26.33 36.10 -22.27
CA VAL A 163 25.91 36.02 -20.87
C VAL A 163 24.97 37.18 -20.51
N ARG A 164 25.21 38.37 -21.08
CA ARG A 164 24.33 39.53 -20.88
C ARG A 164 22.98 39.31 -21.56
N ASP A 165 22.98 38.78 -22.78
CA ASP A 165 21.77 38.50 -23.55
C ASP A 165 20.92 37.40 -22.90
N VAL A 166 21.55 36.33 -22.38
CA VAL A 166 20.85 35.28 -21.62
C VAL A 166 20.26 35.85 -20.32
N ALA A 167 21.02 36.67 -19.59
CA ALA A 167 20.53 37.31 -18.38
C ALA A 167 19.37 38.29 -18.66
N THR A 168 19.39 39.01 -19.78
CA THR A 168 18.28 39.90 -20.18
C THR A 168 17.05 39.10 -20.60
N GLN A 169 17.21 38.05 -21.39
CA GLN A 169 16.10 37.20 -21.81
C GLN A 169 15.40 36.50 -20.64
N ILE A 170 16.15 36.02 -19.64
CA ILE A 170 15.57 35.43 -18.42
C ILE A 170 14.77 36.48 -17.64
N ARG A 171 15.29 37.71 -17.54
CA ARG A 171 14.63 38.81 -16.82
C ARG A 171 13.34 39.26 -17.50
N ASP A 172 13.37 39.43 -18.82
CA ASP A 172 12.21 39.84 -19.61
C ASP A 172 11.15 38.73 -19.64
N GLY A 173 11.54 37.46 -19.70
CA GLY A 173 10.63 36.32 -19.60
C GLY A 173 9.91 36.26 -18.24
N LEU A 174 10.61 36.52 -17.14
CA LEU A 174 10.02 36.59 -15.79
C LEU A 174 9.08 37.79 -15.63
N LEU A 175 9.43 38.96 -16.17
CA LEU A 175 8.58 40.15 -16.17
C LEU A 175 7.30 39.91 -16.98
N GLN A 176 7.41 39.30 -18.17
CA GLN A 176 6.26 39.01 -19.01
C GLN A 176 5.33 37.97 -18.37
N ALA A 177 5.89 36.94 -17.72
CA ALA A 177 5.12 35.97 -16.94
C ALA A 177 4.40 36.61 -15.75
N SER A 178 5.02 37.59 -15.09
CA SER A 178 4.37 38.34 -14.00
C SER A 178 3.21 39.20 -14.51
N THR A 179 3.35 39.85 -15.68
CA THR A 179 2.26 40.65 -16.27
C THR A 179 1.08 39.80 -16.77
N SER A 180 1.33 38.58 -17.26
CA SER A 180 0.24 37.65 -17.62
C SER A 180 -0.48 37.07 -16.40
N SER A 181 0.19 37.00 -15.23
CA SER A 181 -0.45 36.51 -13.99
C SER A 181 -1.35 37.53 -13.29
N THR A 182 -1.29 38.81 -13.70
CA THR A 182 -2.11 39.90 -13.12
C THR A 182 -3.29 40.29 -14.03
N SER A 183 -3.45 39.66 -15.19
CA SER A 183 -4.51 39.97 -16.17
C SER A 183 -5.67 38.96 -16.20
N ASP A 184 -5.77 38.07 -15.21
CA ASP A 184 -6.95 37.25 -14.89
C ASP A 184 -7.55 37.63 -13.53
#